data_AF-A0A6A4GEG2-F1
#
_entry.id   AF-A0A6A4GEG2-F1
#
_cell.length_a   1.000
_cell.length_b   1.000
_cell.length_c   1.000
_cell.angle_alpha   90.00
_cell.angle_beta   90.00
_cell.angle_gamma   90.00
#
_symmetry.space_group_name_H-M   'P 1'
#
loop_
_entity.id
_entity.type
_entity.pdbx_description
1 polymer ?
#
loop_
_entity_poly.entity_id
_entity_poly.type
_entity_poly.pdbx_seq_one_letter_code
_entity_poly.pdbx_strand_id
1 'polypeptide(L)'
;QKASGETVDEEYYSSRVAAIKQEAARQEKQALATYGMLEGSDPHIAPLRRALAVWGLTVDDINVLSIHGTSTQANISLQLNLYILLY
;
A
#
# COMPACT_ATOMS: atom_id res chain seq x y z
N GLN A 1 -0.65 -20.02 51.61
CA GLN A 1 -0.83 -20.77 50.35
C GLN A 1 -0.16 -19.98 49.23
N LYS A 2 1.06 -20.35 48.82
CA LYS A 2 1.69 -19.84 47.61
C LYS A 2 1.77 -21.02 46.65
N ALA A 3 0.94 -21.01 45.62
CA ALA A 3 0.88 -22.09 44.65
C ALA A 3 2.09 -22.01 43.72
N SER A 4 2.94 -23.02 43.86
CA SER A 4 3.83 -23.65 42.88
C SER A 4 4.37 -22.77 41.75
N GLY A 5 5.69 -22.52 41.77
CA GLY A 5 6.44 -22.12 40.59
C GLY A 5 6.36 -23.23 39.55
N GLU A 6 5.42 -23.08 38.61
CA GLU A 6 5.33 -23.90 37.42
C GLU A 6 6.52 -23.54 36.53
N THR A 7 7.42 -24.49 36.31
CA THR A 7 8.56 -24.33 35.41
C THR A 7 7.98 -24.25 34.00
N VAL A 8 7.68 -23.04 33.55
CA VAL A 8 7.19 -22.79 32.21
C VAL A 8 8.27 -23.30 31.25
N ASP A 9 7.89 -24.27 30.43
CA ASP A 9 8.75 -25.02 29.51
C ASP A 9 9.56 -24.06 28.61
N GLU A 10 10.87 -24.30 28.48
CA GLU A 10 11.76 -23.49 27.66
C GLU A 10 11.33 -23.50 26.19
N GLU A 11 10.76 -24.62 25.72
CA GLU A 11 10.16 -24.75 24.40
C GLU A 11 8.91 -23.86 24.24
N TYR A 12 8.09 -23.77 25.29
CA TYR A 12 6.94 -22.88 25.33
C TYR A 12 7.37 -21.40 25.27
N TYR A 13 8.41 -21.00 26.01
CA TYR A 13 8.93 -19.63 25.91
C TYR A 13 9.51 -19.33 24.53
N SER A 14 10.32 -20.22 23.98
CA SER A 14 10.94 -20.07 22.67
C SER A 14 9.89 -19.88 21.57
N SER A 15 8.86 -20.74 21.55
CA SER A 15 7.77 -20.66 20.58
C SER A 15 6.95 -19.38 20.72
N ARG A 16 6.68 -18.90 21.94
CA ARG A 16 6.00 -17.62 22.17
C ARG A 16 6.81 -16.43 21.68
N VAL A 17 8.12 -16.41 21.95
CA VAL A 17 9.02 -15.36 21.47
C VAL A 17 9.07 -15.35 19.94
N ALA A 18 9.15 -16.52 19.30
CA ALA A 18 9.11 -16.62 17.85
C ALA A 18 7.79 -16.10 17.26
N ALA A 19 6.65 -16.46 17.84
CA ALA A 19 5.34 -15.98 17.42
C ALA A 19 5.21 -14.45 17.55
N ILE A 20 5.69 -13.87 18.65
CA ILE A 20 5.69 -12.40 18.86
C ILE A 20 6.54 -11.71 17.80
N LYS A 21 7.73 -12.23 17.49
CA LYS A 21 8.61 -11.66 16.45
C LYS A 21 7.97 -11.72 15.07
N GLN A 22 7.35 -12.84 14.73
CA GLN A 22 6.65 -13.00 13.46
C GLN A 22 5.48 -12.02 13.34
N GLU A 23 4.71 -11.87 14.41
CA GLU A 23 3.58 -10.94 14.46
C GLU A 23 4.04 -9.48 14.37
N ALA A 24 5.13 -9.12 15.05
CA ALA A 24 5.73 -7.79 14.94
C ALA A 24 6.15 -7.46 13.50
N ALA A 25 6.84 -8.39 12.82
CA ALA A 25 7.23 -8.22 11.42
C ALA A 25 6.01 -8.11 10.48
N ARG A 26 4.92 -8.85 10.77
CA ARG A 26 3.66 -8.75 10.03
C ARG A 26 3.03 -7.38 10.19
N GLN A 27 2.99 -6.85 11.42
CA GLN A 27 2.42 -5.53 11.71
C GLN A 27 3.24 -4.40 11.08
N GLU A 28 4.57 -4.49 11.12
CA GLU A 28 5.45 -3.54 10.44
C GLU A 28 5.18 -3.51 8.93
N LYS A 29 5.10 -4.69 8.29
CA LYS A 29 4.77 -4.78 6.87
C LYS A 29 3.39 -4.19 6.56
N GLN A 30 2.40 -4.43 7.41
CA GLN A 30 1.06 -3.86 7.24
C GLN A 30 1.07 -2.34 7.37
N ALA A 31 1.79 -1.80 8.35
CA ALA A 31 1.93 -0.37 8.51
C ALA A 31 2.61 0.28 7.28
N LEU A 32 3.67 -0.33 6.75
CA LEU A 32 4.34 0.14 5.53
C LEU A 32 3.43 0.07 4.30
N ALA A 33 2.65 -1.00 4.15
CA ALA A 33 1.69 -1.14 3.08
C ALA A 33 0.62 -0.03 3.12
N THR A 34 0.03 0.21 4.29
CA THR A 34 -1.04 1.20 4.45
C THR A 34 -0.53 2.64 4.38
N TYR A 35 0.57 2.97 5.05
CA TYR A 35 1.01 4.36 5.19
C TYR A 35 2.15 4.76 4.25
N GLY A 36 2.99 3.81 3.83
CA GLY A 36 4.07 4.06 2.87
C GLY A 36 3.60 3.87 1.43
N MET A 37 3.02 2.71 1.13
CA MET A 37 2.52 2.38 -0.21
C MET A 37 1.10 2.87 -0.48
N LEU A 38 0.44 3.46 0.54
CA LEU A 38 -0.93 3.97 0.48
C LEU A 38 -1.93 2.93 -0.03
N GLU A 39 -1.69 1.64 0.26
CA GLU A 39 -2.54 0.54 -0.21
C GLU A 39 -4.01 0.75 0.20
N GLY A 40 -4.91 0.45 -0.74
CA GLY A 40 -6.34 0.63 -0.57
C GLY A 40 -6.97 1.49 -1.66
N SER A 41 -8.27 1.73 -1.53
CA SER A 41 -9.05 2.57 -2.42
C SER A 41 -9.72 3.68 -1.61
N ASP A 42 -9.67 4.90 -2.13
CA ASP A 42 -10.46 6.03 -1.63
C ASP A 42 -11.15 6.65 -2.85
N PRO A 43 -12.50 6.68 -2.89
CA PRO A 43 -13.23 7.23 -4.03
C PRO A 43 -12.94 8.72 -4.29
N HIS A 44 -12.40 9.46 -3.31
CA HIS A 44 -12.03 10.85 -3.46
C HIS A 44 -10.60 11.05 -3.99
N ILE A 45 -9.79 10.00 -4.04
CA ILE A 45 -8.40 10.07 -4.49
C ILE A 45 -8.23 9.20 -5.74
N ALA A 46 -8.00 9.86 -6.89
CA ALA A 46 -7.73 9.16 -8.13
C ALA A 46 -6.55 8.17 -7.97
N PRO A 47 -6.64 6.92 -8.50
CA PRO A 47 -5.59 5.92 -8.37
C PRO A 47 -4.20 6.39 -8.82
N LEU A 48 -4.15 7.20 -9.88
CA LEU A 48 -2.89 7.76 -10.38
C LEU A 48 -2.26 8.77 -9.40
N ARG A 49 -3.06 9.66 -8.81
CA ARG A 49 -2.58 10.63 -7.79
C ARG A 49 -2.02 9.90 -6.57
N ARG A 50 -2.68 8.83 -6.12
CA ARG A 50 -2.20 7.99 -5.01
C ARG A 50 -0.86 7.32 -5.33
N ALA A 51 -0.72 6.73 -6.52
CA ALA A 51 0.51 6.05 -6.92
C ALA A 51 1.72 6.99 -7.00
N LEU A 52 1.52 8.24 -7.44
CA LEU A 52 2.56 9.26 -7.47
C LEU A 52 2.94 9.75 -6.06
N ALA A 53 1.95 9.90 -5.17
CA ALA A 53 2.14 10.39 -3.81
C ALA A 53 3.05 9.48 -2.96
N VAL A 54 3.09 8.17 -3.24
CA VAL A 54 4.05 7.22 -2.63
C VAL A 54 5.50 7.68 -2.80
N TRP A 55 5.79 8.37 -3.90
CA TRP A 55 7.12 8.88 -4.24
C TRP A 55 7.27 10.38 -4.02
N GLY A 56 6.29 11.03 -3.38
CA GLY A 56 6.26 12.49 -3.20
C GLY A 56 6.05 13.27 -4.51
N LEU A 57 5.49 12.62 -5.54
CA LEU A 57 5.22 13.23 -6.84
C LEU A 57 3.77 13.67 -6.96
N THR A 58 3.54 14.60 -7.86
CA THR A 58 2.24 15.14 -8.27
C THR A 58 1.99 14.88 -9.76
N VAL A 59 0.78 15.19 -10.24
CA VAL A 59 0.46 15.04 -11.67
C VAL A 59 1.31 15.93 -12.56
N ASP A 60 1.76 17.08 -12.03
CA ASP A 60 2.61 18.03 -12.74
C ASP A 60 4.02 17.48 -13.01
N ASP A 61 4.42 16.41 -12.31
CA ASP A 61 5.70 15.72 -12.53
C ASP A 61 5.65 14.71 -13.69
N ILE A 62 4.46 14.49 -14.29
CA ILE A 62 4.31 13.64 -15.48
C ILE A 62 4.64 14.45 -16.74
N ASN A 63 5.85 14.28 -17.26
CA ASN A 63 6.34 15.00 -18.44
C ASN A 63 6.01 14.33 -19.79
N VAL A 64 5.72 13.02 -19.79
CA VAL A 64 5.49 12.25 -21.01
C VAL A 64 4.34 11.29 -20.79
N LEU A 65 3.37 11.31 -21.69
CA LEU A 65 2.30 10.32 -21.78
C LEU A 65 2.41 9.60 -23.12
N SER A 66 2.77 8.32 -23.10
CA SER A 66 2.72 7.47 -24.29
C SER A 66 1.33 6.86 -24.42
N ILE A 67 0.58 7.33 -25.41
CA ILE A 67 -0.76 6.84 -25.71
C ILE A 67 -0.71 5.86 -26.87
N HIS A 68 -1.39 4.71 -26.70
CA HIS A 68 -1.34 3.57 -27.62
C HIS A 68 -1.88 3.86 -29.04
N GLY A 69 -2.53 5.02 -29.26
CA GLY A 69 -2.76 5.55 -30.61
C GLY A 69 -3.48 4.62 -31.58
N THR A 70 -4.46 3.83 -31.12
CA THR A 70 -5.36 3.13 -32.04
C THR A 70 -6.32 4.17 -32.61
N SER A 71 -6.20 4.43 -33.91
CA SER A 71 -6.86 5.51 -34.67
C SER A 71 -8.40 5.43 -34.66
N THR A 72 -9.02 5.57 -33.50
CA THR A 72 -10.46 5.49 -33.27
C THR A 72 -10.89 6.69 -32.43
N GLN A 73 -11.88 7.45 -32.89
CA GLN A 73 -12.35 8.68 -32.24
C GLN A 73 -12.74 8.46 -30.75
N ALA A 74 -13.36 7.32 -30.43
CA ALA A 74 -13.76 6.97 -29.07
C ALA A 74 -12.56 6.77 -28.11
N ASN A 75 -11.44 6.25 -28.63
CA ASN A 75 -10.21 6.06 -27.86
C ASN A 75 -9.57 7.42 -27.52
N ILE A 76 -9.52 8.35 -28.49
CA ILE A 76 -9.00 9.70 -28.27
C ILE A 76 -9.85 10.46 -27.25
N SER A 77 -11.19 10.40 -27.34
CA SER A 77 -12.07 11.06 -26.37
C SER A 77 -11.95 10.48 -24.95
N LEU A 78 -11.79 9.16 -24.79
CA LEU A 78 -11.52 8.54 -23.49
C LEU A 78 -10.16 9.00 -22.92
N GLN A 79 -9.14 9.12 -23.77
CA GLN A 79 -7.81 9.59 -23.37
C GLN A 79 -7.79 11.08 -23.00
N LEU A 80 -8.56 11.92 -23.71
CA LEU A 80 -8.68 13.35 -23.39
C LEU A 80 -9.46 13.59 -22.09
N ASN A 81 -10.51 12.80 -21.83
CA ASN A 81 -11.27 12.88 -20.58
C ASN A 81 -10.42 12.49 -19.35
N LEU A 82 -9.41 11.63 -19.52
CA LEU A 82 -8.44 11.32 -18.47
C LEU A 82 -7.62 12.56 -18.06
N TYR A 83 -7.31 13.43 -19.03
CA TYR A 83 -6.57 14.68 -18.80
C TYR A 83 -7.42 15.72 -18.03
N ILE A 84 -8.74 15.71 -18.24
CA ILE A 84 -9.68 16.62 -17.56
C ILE A 84 -9.94 16.20 -16.11
N LEU A 85 -10.02 14.90 -15.82
CA LEU A 85 -10.22 14.39 -14.46
C LEU A 85 -8.98 14.52 -13.56
N LEU A 86 -7.84 14.91 -14.15
CA LEU A 86 -6.60 15.16 -13.43
C LEU A 86 -6.45 16.61 -12.96
N TYR A 87 -7.35 17.52 -13.34
CA TYR A 87 -7.51 18.84 -12.76
C TYR A 87 -8.64 18.84 -11.72
#